data_AF-A0A963WNP0-F1
#
_entry.id   AF-A0A963WNP0-F1
#
_cell.length_a   1.000
_cell.length_b   1.000
_cell.length_c   1.000
_cell.angle_alpha   90.00
_cell.angle_beta   90.00
_cell.angle_gamma   90.00
#
_symmetry.space_group_name_H-M   'P 1'
#
loop_
_entity.id
_entity.type
_entity.pdbx_description
1 polymer ?
#
loop_
_entity_poly.entity_id
_entity_poly.type
_entity_poly.pdbx_seq_one_letter_code
_entity_poly.pdbx_strand_id
1 'polypeptide(L)'
;SMKRLDAANDNDAGRQIACTHEIWQPRMGRDLNDEDVRQILHSVTGFFAVLAEWRRAEMITAANENTGPVAPNDGEVRHDR
;
A
#
# COMPACT_ATOMS: atom_id res chain seq x y z
N SER A 1 -14.29 -25.40 -9.76
CA SER A 1 -13.33 -25.45 -8.65
C SER A 1 -13.33 -24.09 -7.97
N MET A 2 -14.28 -23.85 -7.05
CA MET A 2 -14.46 -22.55 -6.35
C MET A 2 -14.26 -22.71 -4.84
N LYS A 3 -14.82 -23.80 -4.28
CA LYS A 3 -14.75 -24.19 -2.86
C LYS A 3 -13.36 -24.19 -2.21
N ARG A 4 -12.27 -24.38 -2.98
CA ARG A 4 -10.90 -24.37 -2.42
C ARG A 4 -10.32 -22.97 -2.27
N LEU A 5 -10.74 -22.01 -3.09
CA LEU A 5 -10.30 -20.62 -2.98
C LEU A 5 -10.93 -19.97 -1.75
N ASP A 6 -12.23 -20.21 -1.53
CA ASP A 6 -12.97 -19.69 -0.38
C ASP A 6 -12.34 -20.16 0.95
N ALA A 7 -12.05 -21.46 1.08
CA ALA A 7 -11.41 -22.01 2.28
C ALA A 7 -9.99 -21.51 2.53
N ALA A 8 -9.22 -21.22 1.47
CA ALA A 8 -7.87 -20.68 1.61
C ALA A 8 -7.90 -19.20 2.05
N ASN A 9 -8.85 -18.43 1.52
CA ASN A 9 -9.06 -17.03 1.89
C ASN A 9 -9.58 -16.88 3.33
N ASP A 10 -10.53 -17.75 3.73
CA ASP A 10 -11.05 -17.78 5.10
C ASP A 10 -9.97 -18.17 6.12
N ASN A 11 -9.02 -19.04 5.74
CA ASN A 11 -7.89 -19.39 6.58
C ASN A 11 -6.91 -18.21 6.75
N ASP A 12 -6.67 -17.42 5.69
CA ASP A 12 -5.82 -16.24 5.80
C ASP A 12 -6.47 -15.14 6.66
N ALA A 13 -7.75 -14.86 6.43
CA ALA A 13 -8.51 -13.91 7.26
C ALA A 13 -8.57 -14.35 8.72
N GLY A 14 -8.82 -15.64 8.98
CA GLY A 14 -8.80 -16.21 10.33
C GLY A 14 -7.44 -16.05 11.02
N ARG A 15 -6.34 -16.28 10.28
CA ARG A 15 -4.98 -16.09 10.78
C ARG A 15 -4.66 -14.63 11.10
N GLN A 16 -5.11 -13.70 10.26
CA GLN A 16 -4.92 -12.26 10.51
C GLN A 16 -5.70 -11.78 11.74
N ILE A 17 -6.92 -12.28 11.94
CA ILE A 17 -7.73 -12.00 13.13
C ILE A 17 -7.03 -12.55 14.39
N ALA A 18 -6.59 -13.81 14.39
CA ALA A 18 -5.89 -14.41 15.52
C ALA A 18 -4.61 -13.62 15.88
N CYS A 19 -3.78 -13.31 14.89
CA CYS A 19 -2.57 -12.52 15.06
C CYS A 19 -2.88 -11.11 15.63
N THR A 20 -3.92 -10.46 15.14
CA THR A 20 -4.35 -9.15 15.64
C THR A 20 -4.78 -9.25 17.11
N HIS A 21 -5.56 -10.27 17.47
CA HIS A 21 -5.96 -10.48 18.86
C HIS A 21 -4.75 -10.68 19.78
N GLU A 22 -3.82 -11.56 19.41
CA GLU A 22 -2.60 -11.85 20.19
C GLU A 22 -1.72 -10.61 20.42
N ILE A 23 -1.58 -9.76 19.39
CA ILE A 23 -0.79 -8.53 19.49
C ILE A 23 -1.50 -7.49 20.35
N TRP A 24 -2.80 -7.28 20.18
CA TRP A 24 -3.47 -6.13 20.78
C TRP A 24 -4.05 -6.40 22.17
N GLN A 25 -4.48 -7.63 22.46
CA GLN A 25 -5.08 -7.99 23.75
C GLN A 25 -4.20 -7.58 24.96
N PRO A 26 -2.88 -7.85 25.01
CA PRO A 26 -2.06 -7.46 26.16
C PRO A 26 -1.84 -5.94 26.32
N ARG A 27 -2.12 -5.16 25.27
CA ARG A 27 -1.94 -3.70 25.22
C ARG A 27 -3.21 -2.96 25.59
N MET A 28 -4.34 -3.66 25.58
CA MET A 28 -5.64 -3.10 25.87
C MET A 28 -5.95 -3.34 27.34
N GLY A 29 -6.36 -2.29 28.05
CA GLY A 29 -6.82 -2.41 29.44
C GLY A 29 -8.19 -3.10 29.58
N ARG A 30 -8.64 -3.80 28.53
CA ARG A 30 -9.93 -4.50 28.43
C ARG A 30 -9.79 -5.69 27.49
N ASP A 31 -10.68 -6.65 27.66
CA ASP A 31 -10.80 -7.76 26.71
C ASP A 31 -11.33 -7.28 25.36
N LEU A 32 -10.69 -7.78 24.30
CA LEU A 32 -11.09 -7.57 22.92
C LEU A 32 -12.03 -8.69 22.49
N ASN A 33 -13.22 -8.31 22.02
CA ASN A 33 -14.09 -9.23 21.31
C ASN A 33 -13.71 -9.29 19.82
N ASP A 34 -14.29 -10.24 19.09
CA ASP A 34 -14.01 -10.42 17.67
C ASP A 34 -14.22 -9.16 16.83
N GLU A 35 -15.22 -8.34 17.17
CA GLU A 35 -15.51 -7.10 16.44
C GLU A 35 -14.43 -6.05 16.68
N ASP A 36 -13.98 -5.91 17.93
CA ASP A 36 -12.85 -5.03 18.25
C ASP A 36 -11.60 -5.43 17.45
N VAL A 37 -11.32 -6.74 17.35
CA VAL A 37 -10.17 -7.26 16.60
C VAL A 37 -10.30 -6.95 15.12
N ARG A 38 -11.48 -7.17 14.52
CA ARG A 38 -11.73 -6.84 13.10
C ARG A 38 -11.57 -5.34 12.85
N GLN A 39 -12.09 -4.51 13.76
CA GLN A 39 -11.96 -3.06 13.64
C GLN A 39 -10.51 -2.61 13.75
N ILE A 40 -9.71 -3.18 14.66
CA ILE A 40 -8.28 -2.89 14.77
C ILE A 40 -7.55 -3.30 13.49
N LEU A 41 -7.79 -4.52 12.99
CA LEU A 41 -7.20 -5.02 11.75
C LEU A 41 -7.53 -4.09 10.57
N HIS A 42 -8.80 -3.71 10.43
CA HIS A 42 -9.25 -2.77 9.40
C HIS A 42 -8.57 -1.40 9.52
N SER A 43 -8.51 -0.83 10.73
CA SER A 43 -7.90 0.49 10.95
C SER A 43 -6.39 0.50 10.64
N VAL A 44 -5.66 -0.52 11.12
CA VAL A 44 -4.21 -0.63 10.90
C VAL A 44 -3.90 -0.83 9.42
N THR A 45 -4.58 -1.76 8.76
CA THR A 45 -4.37 -2.02 7.33
C THR A 45 -4.77 -0.82 6.46
N GLY A 46 -5.87 -0.15 6.79
CA GLY A 46 -6.31 1.07 6.11
C GLY A 46 -5.30 2.22 6.23
N PHE A 47 -4.75 2.45 7.43
CA PHE A 47 -3.72 3.47 7.63
C PHE A 47 -2.49 3.25 6.75
N PHE A 48 -1.96 2.02 6.72
CA PHE A 48 -0.80 1.70 5.87
C PHE A 48 -1.13 1.71 4.37
N ALA A 49 -2.37 1.42 3.97
CA ALA A 49 -2.80 1.52 2.58
C ALA A 49 -2.70 2.97 2.06
N VAL A 50 -3.09 3.95 2.88
CA VAL A 50 -2.95 5.39 2.56
C VAL A 50 -1.48 5.77 2.41
N LEU A 51 -0.62 5.35 3.34
CA LEU A 51 0.83 5.61 3.23
C LEU A 51 1.45 4.97 1.98
N ALA A 52 1.01 3.76 1.63
CA ALA A 52 1.45 3.08 0.42
C ALA A 52 0.96 3.77 -0.86
N GLU A 53 -0.21 4.41 -0.83
CA GLU A 53 -0.70 5.24 -1.93
C GLU A 53 0.16 6.48 -2.13
N TRP A 54 0.46 7.23 -1.07
CA TRP A 54 1.32 8.41 -1.16
C TRP A 54 2.71 8.08 -1.69
N ARG A 55 3.34 7.02 -1.15
CA ARG A 55 4.64 6.53 -1.65
C ARG A 55 4.60 6.20 -3.15
N ARG A 56 3.52 5.57 -3.62
CA ARG A 56 3.36 5.25 -5.05
C ARG A 56 3.20 6.51 -5.89
N ALA A 57 2.44 7.50 -5.42
CA ALA A 57 2.29 8.78 -6.09
C ALA A 57 3.63 9.52 -6.21
N GLU A 58 4.42 9.57 -5.14
CA GLU A 58 5.77 10.17 -5.14
C GLU A 58 6.68 9.51 -6.17
N MET A 59 6.65 8.18 -6.28
CA MET A 59 7.44 7.44 -7.27
C MET A 59 7.02 7.75 -8.72
N ILE A 60 5.72 7.89 -8.97
CA ILE A 60 5.21 8.27 -10.29
C ILE A 60 5.64 9.70 -10.64
N THR A 61 5.52 10.64 -9.70
CA THR A 61 5.97 12.02 -9.89
C THR A 61 7.47 12.09 -10.20
N ALA A 62 8.31 11.40 -9.41
CA ALA A 62 9.75 11.36 -9.63
C ALA A 62 10.13 10.75 -10.99
N ALA A 63 9.43 9.69 -11.42
CA ALA A 63 9.64 9.08 -12.73
C ALA A 63 9.29 10.05 -13.87
N ASN A 64 8.23 10.84 -13.71
CA ASN A 64 7.80 11.83 -14.69
C ASN A 64 8.74 13.05 -14.74
N GLU A 65 9.24 13.54 -13.60
CA GLU A 65 10.19 14.67 -13.56
C GLU A 65 11.58 14.31 -14.12
N ASN A 66 11.97 13.04 -14.08
CA ASN A 66 13.18 12.54 -14.74
C ASN A 66 13.08 12.55 -16.29
N THR A 67 11.94 12.95 -16.85
CA THR A 67 11.78 13.29 -18.29
C THR A 67 11.83 14.80 -18.54
N GLY A 68 12.73 15.51 -17.85
CA GLY A 68 13.08 16.90 -18.13
C GLY A 68 13.39 17.15 -19.62
N PRO A 69 13.20 18.39 -20.10
CA PRO A 69 13.01 18.70 -21.51
C PRO A 69 14.16 18.16 -22.35
N VAL A 70 13.83 17.40 -23.41
CA VAL A 70 14.75 17.16 -24.52
C VAL A 70 15.31 18.52 -24.91
N ALA A 71 16.62 18.70 -24.71
CA ALA A 71 17.31 19.92 -25.12
C ALA A 71 16.82 20.28 -26.53
N PRO A 72 16.42 21.54 -26.81
CA PRO A 72 16.12 21.92 -28.17
C PRO A 72 17.41 21.61 -28.94
N ASN A 73 17.27 20.76 -29.96
CA ASN A 73 18.34 20.47 -30.88
C ASN A 73 18.59 21.79 -31.60
N ASP A 74 19.43 22.65 -31.03
CA ASP A 74 19.84 23.92 -31.60
C ASP A 74 20.60 23.56 -32.86
N GLY A 75 19.85 23.49 -33.95
CA GLY A 75 20.35 23.33 -35.30
C GLY A 75 21.28 24.49 -35.56
N GLU A 76 22.56 24.27 -35.31
CA GLU A 76 23.67 25.11 -35.72
C GLU A 76 23.65 25.17 -37.25
N VAL A 77 22.85 26.08 -37.81
CA VAL A 77 22.91 26.45 -39.22
C VAL A 77 24.22 27.22 -39.40
N ARG A 78 25.25 26.50 -39.84
CA ARG A 78 26.50 27.09 -40.29
C ARG A 78 26.20 27.96 -41.51
N HIS A 79 26.30 29.28 -41.34
CA HIS A 79 26.44 30.19 -42.46
C HIS A 79 27.86 30.07 -42.98
N ASP A 80 28.08 29.21 -43.98
CA ASP A 80 29.25 29.30 -44.84
C ASP A 80 29.15 30.61 -45.63
N ARG A 81 30.23 31.39 -45.60
CA ARG A 81 30.38 32.64 -46.33
C ARG A 81 31.21 32.44 -47.58
#